data_AF-A0A2N7GLX1-F1
#
_entry.id   AF-A0A2N7GLX1-F1
#
_cell.length_a   1.000
_cell.length_b   1.000
_cell.length_c   1.000
_cell.angle_alpha   90.00
_cell.angle_beta   90.00
_cell.angle_gamma   90.00
#
_symmetry.space_group_name_H-M   'P 1'
#
loop_
_entity.id
_entity.type
_entity.pdbx_description
1 polymer ?
#
loop_
_entity_poly.entity_id
_entity_poly.type
_entity_poly.pdbx_seq_one_letter_code
_entity_poly.pdbx_strand_id
1 'polypeptide(L)'
;MEELVIKNTITMIGVMFAAIVGGFFSLMNLVSSKEQKVSEFRQDWINSLRESISSYIASLYYLSTLYKHYVEQHPDKKNRFEMTKGVEETYSQVNKMYNDIIFRINENEKKPHLKKLNDDFLAALEESRDLFNKNEFKEVKVSCNKVRSYAKPLLKIEWERVKSGEPAYRYSKYFSVAILVVGVSIFSYTSYKIIDTALVSPSQTETVIESKPNK
;
A
#
# COMPACT_ATOMS: atom_id res chain seq x y z
N MET A 1 28.66 35.01 -37.58
CA MET A 1 27.20 34.86 -37.36
C MET A 1 26.82 33.38 -37.24
N GLU A 2 27.31 32.51 -38.13
CA GLU A 2 27.03 31.06 -38.12
C GLU A 2 27.44 30.34 -36.83
N GLU A 3 28.64 30.62 -36.31
CA GLU A 3 29.14 29.99 -35.07
C GLU A 3 28.24 30.30 -33.85
N LEU A 4 27.65 31.50 -33.81
CA LEU A 4 26.73 31.93 -32.76
C LEU A 4 25.38 31.18 -32.87
N VAL A 5 24.88 30.96 -34.09
CA VAL A 5 23.62 30.24 -34.34
C VAL A 5 23.78 28.76 -33.97
N ILE A 6 24.89 28.13 -34.33
CA ILE A 6 25.20 26.73 -33.98
C ILE A 6 25.30 26.57 -32.46
N LYS A 7 26.04 27.46 -31.78
CA LYS A 7 26.20 27.43 -30.32
C LYS A 7 24.87 27.60 -29.58
N ASN A 8 24.01 28.52 -30.03
CA ASN A 8 22.70 28.73 -29.44
C ASN A 8 21.78 27.52 -29.66
N THR A 9 21.86 26.89 -30.84
CA THR A 9 21.07 25.68 -31.17
C THR A 9 21.45 24.50 -30.28
N ILE A 10 22.75 24.26 -30.07
CA ILE A 10 23.25 23.22 -29.16
C ILE A 10 22.77 23.46 -27.73
N THR A 11 22.85 24.71 -27.26
CA THR A 11 22.39 25.11 -25.92
C THR A 11 20.90 24.84 -25.75
N MET A 12 20.07 25.22 -26.73
CA MET A 12 18.63 24.98 -26.71
C MET A 12 18.29 23.48 -26.66
N ILE A 13 18.92 22.66 -27.51
CA ILE A 13 18.75 21.20 -27.53
C ILE A 13 19.12 20.60 -26.18
N GLY A 14 20.21 21.06 -25.56
CA GLY A 14 20.63 20.63 -24.23
C GLY A 14 19.59 20.94 -23.14
N VAL A 15 19.03 22.15 -23.14
CA VAL A 15 17.98 22.55 -22.18
C VAL A 15 16.70 21.73 -22.38
N MET A 16 16.28 21.52 -23.63
CA MET A 16 15.11 20.69 -23.95
C MET A 16 15.28 19.24 -23.48
N PHE A 17 16.45 18.66 -23.72
CA PHE A 17 16.74 17.30 -23.25
C PHE A 17 16.72 17.21 -21.72
N ALA A 18 17.37 18.16 -21.04
CA ALA A 18 17.37 18.23 -19.58
C ALA A 18 15.95 18.35 -19.00
N ALA A 19 15.07 19.12 -19.64
CA ALA A 19 13.67 19.26 -19.23
C ALA A 19 12.88 17.95 -19.39
N ILE A 20 13.08 17.20 -20.48
CA ILE A 20 12.44 15.88 -20.70
C ILE A 20 12.87 14.89 -19.61
N VAL A 21 14.18 14.80 -19.37
CA VAL A 21 14.75 13.91 -18.34
C VAL A 21 14.26 14.31 -16.95
N GLY A 22 14.28 15.61 -16.63
CA GLY A 22 13.80 16.14 -15.36
C GLY A 22 12.31 15.86 -15.13
N GLY A 23 11.47 16.03 -16.15
CA GLY A 23 10.05 15.71 -16.10
C GLY A 23 9.79 14.22 -15.86
N PHE A 24 10.55 13.34 -16.52
CA PHE A 24 10.44 11.90 -16.31
C PHE A 24 10.78 11.48 -14.87
N PHE A 25 11.89 11.99 -14.32
CA PHE A 25 12.27 11.69 -12.94
C PHE A 25 11.28 12.26 -11.93
N SER A 26 10.72 13.46 -12.20
CA SER A 26 9.66 14.03 -11.37
C SER A 26 8.42 13.13 -11.32
N LEU A 27 7.96 12.65 -12.48
CA LEU A 27 6.82 11.73 -12.58
C LEU A 27 7.09 10.40 -11.87
N MET A 28 8.27 9.80 -12.08
CA MET A 28 8.66 8.55 -11.41
C MET A 28 8.72 8.71 -9.89
N ASN A 29 9.27 9.81 -9.41
CA ASN A 29 9.30 10.12 -7.97
C ASN A 29 7.90 10.26 -7.40
N LEU A 30 6.99 10.94 -8.10
CA LEU A 30 5.60 11.10 -7.65
C LEU A 30 4.88 9.74 -7.56
N VAL A 31 4.98 8.93 -8.61
CA VAL A 31 4.34 7.60 -8.65
C VAL A 31 4.94 6.68 -7.58
N SER A 32 6.27 6.67 -7.43
CA SER A 32 6.97 5.87 -6.42
C SER A 32 6.59 6.30 -5.00
N SER A 33 6.54 7.61 -4.73
CA SER A 33 6.17 8.14 -3.42
C SER A 33 4.74 7.77 -3.05
N LYS A 34 3.80 7.89 -4.00
CA LYS A 34 2.41 7.46 -3.79
C LYS A 34 2.34 5.98 -3.41
N GLU A 35 3.00 5.10 -4.16
CA GLU A 35 2.96 3.67 -3.86
C GLU A 35 3.61 3.29 -2.55
N GLN A 36 4.75 3.91 -2.23
CA GLN A 36 5.41 3.68 -0.95
C GLN A 36 4.46 3.99 0.20
N LYS A 37 3.75 5.13 0.13
CA LYS A 37 2.78 5.55 1.14
C LYS A 37 1.57 4.64 1.22
N VAL A 38 1.04 4.21 0.08
CA VAL A 38 -0.08 3.24 0.03
C VAL A 38 0.35 1.90 0.62
N SER A 39 1.54 1.42 0.31
CA SER A 39 2.10 0.20 0.89
C SER A 39 2.26 0.34 2.40
N GLU A 40 2.83 1.45 2.87
CA GLU A 40 2.95 1.79 4.30
C GLU A 40 1.59 1.75 5.00
N PHE A 41 0.56 2.43 4.49
CA PHE A 41 -0.78 2.40 5.08
C PHE A 41 -1.40 1.00 5.12
N ARG A 42 -1.16 0.17 4.11
CA ARG A 42 -1.64 -1.22 4.12
C ARG A 42 -0.88 -2.08 5.12
N GLN A 43 0.44 -1.88 5.24
CA GLN A 43 1.24 -2.57 6.25
C GLN A 43 0.82 -2.17 7.66
N ASP A 44 0.56 -0.88 7.89
CA ASP A 44 0.04 -0.37 9.16
C ASP A 44 -1.33 -0.96 9.49
N TRP A 45 -2.21 -1.09 8.50
CA TRP A 45 -3.48 -1.77 8.68
C TRP A 45 -3.29 -3.25 9.09
N ILE A 46 -2.39 -4.00 8.44
CA ILE A 46 -2.08 -5.39 8.79
C ILE A 46 -1.45 -5.48 10.19
N ASN A 47 -0.52 -4.58 10.51
CA ASN A 47 0.16 -4.54 11.80
C ASN A 47 -0.83 -4.23 12.92
N SER A 48 -1.73 -3.28 12.70
CA SER A 48 -2.81 -2.94 13.64
C SER A 48 -3.75 -4.13 13.86
N LEU A 49 -4.15 -4.84 12.79
CA LEU A 49 -4.97 -6.05 12.91
C LEU A 49 -4.24 -7.14 13.70
N ARG A 50 -2.95 -7.36 13.43
CA ARG A 50 -2.13 -8.32 14.18
C ARG A 50 -2.08 -7.96 15.66
N GLU A 51 -1.87 -6.69 15.98
CA GLU A 51 -1.83 -6.17 17.35
C GLU A 51 -3.17 -6.37 18.07
N SER A 52 -4.28 -6.03 17.42
CA SER A 52 -5.62 -6.23 17.98
C SER A 52 -5.90 -7.71 18.24
N ILE A 53 -5.49 -8.62 17.35
CA ILE A 53 -5.63 -10.07 17.55
C ILE A 53 -4.78 -10.55 18.72
N SER A 54 -3.50 -10.13 18.83
CA SER A 54 -2.66 -10.55 19.95
C SER A 54 -3.16 -10.01 21.28
N SER A 55 -3.55 -8.73 21.32
CA SER A 55 -4.10 -8.08 22.50
C SER A 55 -5.42 -8.72 22.93
N TYR A 56 -6.33 -9.01 21.98
CA TYR A 56 -7.57 -9.75 22.27
C TYR A 56 -7.29 -11.10 22.91
N ILE A 57 -6.43 -11.92 22.28
CA ILE A 57 -6.09 -13.26 22.78
C ILE A 57 -5.46 -13.17 24.17
N ALA A 58 -4.53 -12.24 24.39
CA ALA A 58 -3.83 -12.09 25.66
C ALA A 58 -4.78 -11.68 26.79
N SER A 59 -5.57 -10.62 26.58
CA SER A 59 -6.51 -10.10 27.59
C SER A 59 -7.63 -11.11 27.89
N LEU A 60 -8.15 -11.79 26.86
CA LEU A 60 -9.19 -12.81 27.04
C LEU A 60 -8.64 -14.05 27.79
N TYR A 61 -7.43 -14.47 27.46
CA TYR A 61 -6.77 -15.58 28.14
C TYR A 61 -6.52 -15.26 29.62
N TYR A 62 -6.04 -14.04 29.91
CA TYR A 62 -5.81 -13.56 31.27
C TYR A 62 -7.11 -13.56 32.07
N LEU A 63 -8.17 -12.95 31.55
CA LEU A 63 -9.48 -12.91 32.23
C LEU A 63 -10.04 -14.31 32.46
N SER A 64 -9.97 -15.19 31.46
CA SER A 64 -10.45 -16.58 31.59
C SER A 64 -9.69 -17.32 32.68
N THR A 65 -8.37 -17.12 32.76
CA THR A 65 -7.54 -17.73 33.80
C THR A 65 -7.92 -17.19 35.18
N LEU A 66 -8.03 -15.87 35.33
CA LEU A 66 -8.40 -15.24 36.60
C LEU A 66 -9.79 -15.68 37.08
N TYR A 67 -10.75 -15.72 36.16
CA TYR A 67 -12.14 -16.06 36.46
C TYR A 67 -12.30 -17.53 36.82
N LYS A 68 -11.55 -18.41 36.14
CA LYS A 68 -11.46 -19.82 36.51
C LYS A 68 -11.00 -19.99 37.96
N HIS A 69 -9.90 -19.35 38.36
CA HIS A 69 -9.39 -19.46 39.73
C HIS A 69 -10.38 -18.88 40.74
N TYR A 70 -11.04 -17.76 40.43
CA TYR A 70 -12.05 -17.17 41.29
C TYR A 70 -13.24 -18.11 41.52
N VAL A 71 -13.77 -18.73 40.46
CA VAL A 71 -14.89 -19.69 40.56
C VAL A 71 -14.48 -20.95 41.32
N GLU A 72 -13.24 -21.42 41.15
CA GLU A 72 -12.71 -22.57 41.90
C GLU A 72 -12.53 -22.26 43.40
N GLN A 73 -12.21 -21.01 43.77
CA GLN A 73 -12.07 -20.57 45.16
C GLN A 73 -13.40 -20.19 45.82
N HIS A 74 -14.38 -19.77 45.03
CA HIS A 74 -15.68 -19.29 45.51
C HIS A 74 -16.84 -19.93 44.73
N PRO A 75 -17.09 -21.25 44.88
CA PRO A 75 -18.10 -21.96 44.10
C PRO A 75 -19.52 -21.41 44.29
N ASP A 76 -19.79 -20.79 45.45
CA ASP A 76 -21.09 -20.26 45.84
C ASP A 76 -21.34 -18.83 45.32
N LYS A 77 -20.29 -18.13 44.84
CA LYS A 77 -20.37 -16.75 44.36
C LYS A 77 -20.15 -16.67 42.85
N LYS A 78 -21.25 -16.70 42.09
CA LYS A 78 -21.24 -16.49 40.62
C LYS A 78 -21.52 -15.04 40.21
N ASN A 79 -21.28 -14.07 41.08
CA ASN A 79 -21.58 -12.67 40.75
C ASN A 79 -20.49 -12.10 39.82
N ARG A 80 -20.82 -11.95 38.53
CA ARG A 80 -19.91 -11.42 37.50
C ARG A 80 -19.37 -10.03 37.86
N PHE A 81 -20.14 -9.21 38.58
CA PHE A 81 -19.71 -7.88 39.03
C PHE A 81 -18.57 -7.95 40.07
N GLU A 82 -18.62 -8.92 40.98
CA GLU A 82 -17.52 -9.14 41.94
C GLU A 82 -16.27 -9.68 41.23
N MET A 83 -16.45 -10.48 40.17
CA MET A 83 -15.35 -11.02 39.36
C MET A 83 -14.67 -9.96 38.48
N THR A 84 -15.41 -8.93 38.05
CA THR A 84 -14.87 -7.81 37.27
C THR A 84 -14.11 -6.80 38.10
N LYS A 85 -14.25 -6.81 39.43
CA LYS A 85 -13.65 -5.82 40.31
C LYS A 85 -12.11 -5.90 40.26
N GLY A 86 -11.46 -4.83 39.81
CA GLY A 86 -10.01 -4.75 39.65
C GLY A 86 -9.47 -5.30 38.32
N VAL A 87 -10.32 -5.70 37.38
CA VAL A 87 -9.94 -6.11 36.01
C VAL A 87 -10.77 -5.39 34.93
N GLU A 88 -11.38 -4.26 35.29
CA GLU A 88 -12.27 -3.49 34.42
C GLU A 88 -11.56 -3.05 33.14
N GLU A 89 -10.29 -2.64 33.26
CA GLU A 89 -9.47 -2.23 32.11
C GLU A 89 -9.23 -3.41 31.15
N THR A 90 -8.85 -4.57 31.65
CA THR A 90 -8.62 -5.76 30.82
C THR A 90 -9.91 -6.23 30.16
N TYR A 91 -11.04 -6.19 30.87
CA TYR A 91 -12.36 -6.51 30.31
C TYR A 91 -12.76 -5.52 29.21
N SER A 92 -12.54 -4.22 29.43
CA SER A 92 -12.74 -3.18 28.42
C SER A 92 -11.84 -3.42 27.20
N GLN A 93 -10.59 -3.79 27.42
CA GLN A 93 -9.63 -4.10 26.36
C GLN A 93 -10.09 -5.28 25.49
N VAL A 94 -10.61 -6.37 26.08
CA VAL A 94 -11.16 -7.49 25.29
C VAL A 94 -12.26 -7.01 24.35
N ASN A 95 -13.21 -6.22 24.85
CA ASN A 95 -14.31 -5.71 24.03
C ASN A 95 -13.82 -4.73 22.96
N LYS A 96 -12.88 -3.84 23.31
CA LYS A 96 -12.28 -2.90 22.36
C LYS A 96 -11.58 -3.62 21.22
N MET A 97 -10.73 -4.61 21.54
CA MET A 97 -10.00 -5.38 20.53
C MET A 97 -10.91 -6.25 19.69
N TYR A 98 -11.92 -6.89 20.30
CA TYR A 98 -12.93 -7.65 19.57
C TYR A 98 -13.62 -6.81 18.49
N ASN A 99 -14.11 -5.62 18.86
CA ASN A 99 -14.79 -4.72 17.93
C ASN A 99 -13.83 -4.16 16.87
N ASP A 100 -12.60 -3.81 17.25
CA ASP A 100 -11.59 -3.35 16.28
C ASP A 100 -11.26 -4.44 15.23
N ILE A 101 -11.19 -5.71 15.64
CA ILE A 101 -11.00 -6.83 14.70
C ILE A 101 -12.21 -6.93 13.76
N ILE A 102 -13.44 -6.93 14.29
CA ILE A 102 -14.66 -7.05 13.47
C ILE A 102 -14.74 -5.92 12.44
N PHE A 103 -14.48 -4.67 12.83
CA PHE A 103 -14.57 -3.54 11.89
C PHE A 103 -13.51 -3.56 10.79
N ARG A 104 -12.39 -4.29 10.99
CA ARG A 104 -11.33 -4.40 9.98
C ARG A 104 -11.59 -5.54 9.00
N ILE A 105 -12.17 -6.65 9.45
CA ILE A 105 -12.39 -7.80 8.57
C ILE A 105 -13.60 -7.55 7.67
N ASN A 106 -13.39 -7.69 6.37
CA ASN A 106 -14.47 -7.56 5.40
C ASN A 106 -15.31 -8.86 5.35
N GLU A 107 -16.57 -8.77 5.76
CA GLU A 107 -17.55 -9.86 5.68
C GLU A 107 -17.97 -10.15 4.22
N ASN A 108 -17.90 -9.14 3.35
CA ASN A 108 -18.34 -9.22 1.95
C ASN A 108 -17.15 -9.35 0.98
N GLU A 109 -16.38 -10.43 1.14
CA GLU A 109 -15.26 -10.74 0.26
C GLU A 109 -15.74 -11.40 -1.05
N LYS A 110 -15.26 -10.87 -2.19
CA LYS A 110 -15.70 -11.29 -3.53
C LYS A 110 -15.15 -12.66 -3.91
N LYS A 111 -13.96 -13.00 -3.41
CA LYS A 111 -13.27 -14.24 -3.75
C LYS A 111 -13.72 -15.36 -2.79
N PRO A 112 -14.32 -16.46 -3.28
CA PRO A 112 -14.92 -17.49 -2.41
C PRO A 112 -13.97 -18.09 -1.37
N HIS A 113 -12.71 -18.35 -1.74
CA HIS A 113 -11.71 -18.91 -0.81
C HIS A 113 -11.34 -17.94 0.32
N LEU A 114 -11.40 -16.63 0.05
CA LEU A 114 -11.05 -15.58 1.01
C LEU A 114 -12.23 -15.26 1.90
N LYS A 115 -13.44 -15.30 1.33
CA LYS A 115 -14.67 -15.26 2.11
C LYS A 115 -14.70 -16.38 3.14
N LYS A 116 -14.46 -17.62 2.71
CA LYS A 116 -14.42 -18.77 3.63
C LYS A 116 -13.40 -18.57 4.76
N LEU A 117 -12.21 -18.07 4.44
CA LEU A 117 -11.19 -17.82 5.45
C LEU A 117 -11.61 -16.73 6.46
N ASN A 118 -12.24 -15.65 5.99
CA ASN A 118 -12.77 -14.60 6.85
C ASN A 118 -13.91 -15.14 7.72
N ASP A 119 -14.85 -15.90 7.14
CA ASP A 119 -15.96 -16.53 7.85
C ASP A 119 -15.43 -17.49 8.94
N ASP A 120 -14.47 -18.36 8.62
CA ASP A 120 -13.86 -19.31 9.56
C ASP A 120 -13.13 -18.56 10.71
N PHE A 121 -12.44 -17.46 10.40
CA PHE A 121 -11.78 -16.62 11.40
C PHE A 121 -12.80 -15.92 12.33
N LEU A 122 -13.85 -15.32 11.75
CA LEU A 122 -14.90 -14.63 12.50
C LEU A 122 -15.68 -15.61 13.38
N ALA A 123 -15.98 -16.81 12.88
CA ALA A 123 -16.62 -17.87 13.65
C ALA A 123 -15.77 -18.29 14.86
N ALA A 124 -14.45 -18.45 14.68
CA ALA A 124 -13.54 -18.76 15.80
C ALA A 124 -13.45 -17.62 16.83
N LEU A 125 -13.52 -16.37 16.36
CA LEU A 125 -13.52 -15.18 17.21
C LEU A 125 -14.80 -15.09 18.04
N GLU A 126 -15.95 -15.28 17.42
CA GLU A 126 -17.26 -15.34 18.07
C GLU A 126 -17.32 -16.49 19.08
N GLU A 127 -16.89 -17.70 18.70
CA GLU A 127 -16.80 -18.86 19.60
C GLU A 127 -16.02 -18.53 20.87
N SER A 128 -14.87 -17.84 20.73
CA SER A 128 -14.04 -17.50 21.90
C SER A 128 -14.71 -16.52 22.86
N ARG A 129 -15.50 -15.57 22.33
CA ARG A 129 -16.28 -14.63 23.14
C ARG A 129 -17.47 -15.32 23.80
N ASP A 130 -18.14 -16.20 23.08
CA ASP A 130 -19.31 -16.94 23.59
C ASP A 130 -18.95 -17.89 24.73
N LEU A 131 -17.86 -18.64 24.59
CA LEU A 131 -17.35 -19.50 25.65
C LEU A 131 -17.04 -18.69 26.92
N PHE A 132 -16.40 -17.53 26.76
CA PHE A 132 -16.14 -16.63 27.88
C PHE A 132 -17.43 -16.12 28.52
N ASN A 133 -18.42 -15.71 27.71
CA ASN A 133 -19.71 -15.24 28.21
C ASN A 133 -20.52 -16.33 28.92
N LYS A 134 -20.37 -17.60 28.53
CA LYS A 134 -20.98 -18.79 29.16
C LYS A 134 -20.23 -19.27 30.41
N ASN A 135 -19.10 -18.64 30.76
CA ASN A 135 -18.19 -19.04 31.84
C ASN A 135 -17.49 -20.39 31.60
N GLU A 136 -17.34 -20.81 30.34
CA GLU A 136 -16.61 -22.02 29.92
C GLU A 136 -15.11 -21.70 29.78
N PHE A 137 -14.50 -21.27 30.89
CA PHE A 137 -13.15 -20.68 30.88
C PHE A 137 -12.04 -21.66 30.48
N LYS A 138 -12.25 -22.98 30.61
CA LYS A 138 -11.26 -23.99 30.21
C LYS A 138 -11.17 -24.08 28.69
N GLU A 139 -12.30 -23.94 28.04
CA GLU A 139 -12.52 -24.05 26.60
C GLU A 139 -12.06 -22.77 25.87
N VAL A 140 -12.14 -21.60 26.54
CA VAL A 140 -11.66 -20.31 25.97
C VAL A 140 -10.21 -20.40 25.49
N LYS A 141 -9.33 -21.07 26.23
CA LYS A 141 -7.92 -21.27 25.82
C LYS A 141 -7.81 -22.00 24.48
N VAL A 142 -8.63 -23.02 24.27
CA VAL A 142 -8.65 -23.79 23.02
C VAL A 142 -9.18 -22.91 21.89
N SER A 143 -10.25 -22.14 22.14
CA SER A 143 -10.80 -21.22 21.15
C SER A 143 -9.83 -20.10 20.76
N CYS A 144 -9.08 -19.52 21.72
CA CYS A 144 -8.02 -18.55 21.43
C CYS A 144 -6.93 -19.13 20.50
N ASN A 145 -6.60 -20.42 20.64
CA ASN A 145 -5.69 -21.08 19.72
C ASN A 145 -6.30 -21.26 18.32
N LYS A 146 -7.61 -21.52 18.22
CA LYS A 146 -8.31 -21.53 16.93
C LYS A 146 -8.25 -20.15 16.26
N VAL A 147 -8.56 -19.07 16.99
CA VAL A 147 -8.43 -17.68 16.48
C VAL A 147 -7.02 -17.44 15.94
N ARG A 148 -5.98 -17.81 16.71
CA ARG A 148 -4.59 -17.71 16.27
C ARG A 148 -4.30 -18.53 15.00
N SER A 149 -4.87 -19.73 14.89
CA SER A 149 -4.64 -20.63 13.77
C SER A 149 -5.23 -20.10 12.46
N TYR A 150 -6.42 -19.48 12.51
CA TYR A 150 -7.06 -18.85 11.35
C TYR A 150 -6.48 -17.46 11.03
N ALA A 151 -6.02 -16.72 12.04
CA ALA A 151 -5.36 -15.42 11.84
C ALA A 151 -4.08 -15.53 10.98
N LYS A 152 -3.29 -16.60 11.15
CA LYS A 152 -2.03 -16.80 10.41
C LYS A 152 -2.21 -16.80 8.88
N PRO A 153 -3.04 -17.67 8.28
CA PRO A 153 -3.27 -17.66 6.84
C PRO A 153 -3.94 -16.35 6.37
N LEU A 154 -4.83 -15.76 7.17
CA LEU A 154 -5.49 -14.48 6.84
C LEU A 154 -4.45 -13.36 6.68
N LEU A 155 -3.59 -13.17 7.68
CA LEU A 155 -2.53 -12.17 7.66
C LEU A 155 -1.50 -12.43 6.54
N LYS A 156 -1.22 -13.70 6.23
CA LYS A 156 -0.31 -14.07 5.13
C LYS A 156 -0.88 -13.63 3.77
N ILE A 157 -2.16 -13.86 3.54
CA ILE A 157 -2.79 -13.48 2.26
C ILE A 157 -2.80 -11.96 2.12
N GLU A 158 -3.18 -11.21 3.15
CA GLU A 158 -3.16 -9.75 3.08
C GLU A 158 -1.74 -9.23 2.84
N TRP A 159 -0.73 -9.83 3.46
CA TRP A 159 0.67 -9.51 3.22
C TRP A 159 1.09 -9.77 1.76
N GLU A 160 0.65 -10.87 1.16
CA GLU A 160 0.89 -11.17 -0.25
C GLU A 160 0.18 -10.17 -1.17
N ARG A 161 -1.03 -9.72 -0.84
CA ARG A 161 -1.73 -8.65 -1.57
C ARG A 161 -0.94 -7.33 -1.51
N VAL A 162 -0.42 -6.96 -0.35
CA VAL A 162 0.42 -5.76 -0.19
C VAL A 162 1.67 -5.83 -1.05
N LYS A 163 2.39 -6.95 -1.02
CA LYS A 163 3.59 -7.14 -1.88
C LYS A 163 3.27 -7.08 -3.36
N SER A 164 2.10 -7.59 -3.75
CA SER A 164 1.70 -7.59 -5.16
C SER A 164 1.48 -6.16 -5.70
N GLY A 165 1.22 -5.18 -4.83
CA GLY A 165 0.99 -3.79 -5.20
C GLY A 165 -0.33 -3.56 -5.94
N GLU A 166 -0.65 -2.30 -6.22
CA GLU A 166 -1.89 -1.97 -6.92
C GLU A 166 -1.75 -2.20 -8.43
N PRO A 167 -2.77 -2.73 -9.13
CA PRO A 167 -2.76 -2.85 -10.59
C PRO A 167 -2.51 -1.49 -11.27
N ALA A 168 -3.09 -0.42 -10.73
CA ALA A 168 -2.92 0.94 -11.22
C ALA A 168 -1.44 1.37 -11.25
N TYR A 169 -0.65 1.01 -10.24
CA TYR A 169 0.79 1.28 -10.23
C TYR A 169 1.53 0.59 -11.37
N ARG A 170 1.23 -0.70 -11.57
CA ARG A 170 1.86 -1.50 -12.62
C ARG A 170 1.64 -0.81 -13.97
N TYR A 171 0.42 -0.33 -14.23
CA TYR A 171 0.10 0.43 -15.44
C TYR A 171 0.79 1.80 -15.48
N SER A 172 0.79 2.57 -14.39
CA SER A 172 1.46 3.88 -14.36
C SER A 172 2.95 3.78 -14.65
N LYS A 173 3.63 2.72 -14.19
CA LYS A 173 5.05 2.49 -14.52
C LYS A 173 5.27 2.32 -16.03
N TYR A 174 4.46 1.47 -16.68
CA TYR A 174 4.55 1.27 -18.13
C TYR A 174 4.17 2.53 -18.90
N PHE A 175 3.16 3.26 -18.44
CA PHE A 175 2.73 4.52 -19.03
C PHE A 175 3.82 5.59 -18.97
N SER A 176 4.50 5.75 -17.83
CA SER A 176 5.62 6.69 -17.69
C SER A 176 6.80 6.34 -18.62
N VAL A 177 7.09 5.06 -18.81
CA VAL A 177 8.12 4.60 -19.76
C VAL A 177 7.68 4.89 -21.20
N ALA A 178 6.41 4.63 -21.53
CA ALA A 178 5.88 4.91 -22.87
C ALA A 178 5.96 6.41 -23.20
N ILE A 179 5.60 7.29 -22.27
CA ILE A 179 5.75 8.75 -22.43
C ILE A 179 7.21 9.13 -22.65
N LEU A 180 8.15 8.55 -21.90
CA LEU A 180 9.57 8.85 -22.09
C LEU A 180 10.04 8.45 -23.49
N VAL A 181 9.70 7.24 -23.95
CA VAL A 181 10.11 6.75 -25.28
C VAL A 181 9.53 7.64 -26.38
N VAL A 182 8.25 8.00 -26.28
CA VAL A 182 7.61 8.92 -27.24
C VAL A 182 8.25 10.31 -27.19
N GLY A 183 8.48 10.85 -26.00
CA GLY A 183 9.10 12.17 -25.80
C GLY A 183 10.52 12.24 -26.36
N VAL A 184 11.34 11.21 -26.11
CA VAL A 184 12.69 11.10 -26.68
C VAL A 184 12.64 10.93 -28.19
N SER A 185 11.71 10.14 -28.73
CA SER A 185 11.57 9.95 -30.18
C SER A 185 11.20 11.25 -30.90
N ILE A 186 10.23 12.00 -30.36
CA ILE A 186 9.84 13.32 -30.87
C ILE A 186 11.01 14.29 -30.77
N PHE A 187 11.69 14.32 -29.63
CA PHE A 187 12.88 15.15 -29.43
C PHE A 187 13.95 14.84 -30.48
N SER A 188 14.34 13.58 -30.66
CA SER A 188 15.32 13.16 -31.67
C SER A 188 14.91 13.56 -33.09
N TYR A 189 13.64 13.41 -33.45
CA TYR A 189 13.14 13.84 -34.76
C TYR A 189 13.22 15.36 -34.95
N THR A 190 12.79 16.13 -33.95
CA THR A 190 12.85 17.60 -34.02
C THR A 190 14.28 18.13 -34.03
N SER A 191 15.18 17.55 -33.22
CA SER A 191 16.61 17.88 -33.23
C SER A 191 17.24 17.60 -34.59
N TYR A 192 16.94 16.45 -35.20
CA TYR A 192 17.42 16.12 -36.55
C TYR A 192 16.96 17.16 -37.58
N LYS A 193 15.67 17.52 -37.58
CA LYS A 193 15.13 18.54 -38.50
C LYS A 193 15.76 19.92 -38.31
N ILE A 194 15.99 20.33 -37.06
CA ILE A 194 16.63 21.63 -36.74
C ILE A 194 18.07 21.64 -37.26
N ILE A 195 18.82 20.56 -37.04
CA ILE A 195 20.22 20.45 -37.51
C ILE A 195 20.28 20.44 -39.03
N ASP A 196 19.44 19.64 -39.70
CA ASP A 196 19.37 19.57 -41.17
C ASP A 196 19.06 20.95 -41.78
N THR A 197 18.07 21.66 -41.23
CA THR A 197 17.72 23.02 -41.69
C THR A 197 18.85 24.02 -41.47
N ALA A 198 19.53 23.95 -40.32
CA ALA A 198 20.69 24.80 -40.02
C ALA A 198 21.90 24.53 -40.94
N LEU A 199 22.04 23.30 -41.44
CA LEU A 199 23.11 22.91 -42.37
C LEU A 199 22.79 23.20 -43.85
N VAL A 200 21.51 23.28 -44.25
CA VAL A 200 21.08 23.53 -45.64
C VAL A 200 20.98 25.04 -45.96
N SER A 201 20.59 25.87 -44.99
CA SER A 201 20.48 27.34 -45.14
C SER A 201 21.77 28.12 -45.52
N PRO A 202 23.00 27.66 -45.29
CA PRO A 202 24.21 28.40 -45.68
C PRO A 202 24.38 28.51 -47.20
N SER A 203 23.89 27.54 -47.96
CA SER A 203 24.20 27.39 -49.41
C SER A 203 23.45 28.34 -50.36
N GLN A 204 22.35 28.96 -49.91
CA GLN A 204 21.52 29.81 -50.79
C GLN A 204 21.87 31.31 -50.74
N THR A 205 22.78 31.73 -49.87
CA THR A 205 23.17 33.16 -49.80
C THR A 205 24.28 33.51 -50.79
N GLU A 206 25.13 32.56 -51.18
CA GLU A 206 26.24 32.81 -52.12
C GLU A 206 25.79 32.91 -53.58
N THR A 207 24.74 32.19 -53.99
CA THR A 207 24.30 32.14 -55.41
C THR A 207 23.55 33.40 -55.87
N VAL A 208 23.10 34.27 -54.96
CA VAL A 208 22.36 35.50 -55.32
C VAL A 208 23.31 36.68 -55.64
N ILE A 209 24.58 36.63 -55.23
CA ILE A 209 25.51 37.75 -55.40
C ILE A 209 26.19 37.72 -56.78
N GLU A 210 26.31 36.56 -57.43
CA GLU A 210 27.07 36.41 -58.69
C GLU A 210 26.29 36.75 -59.98
N SER A 211 24.97 37.01 -59.91
CA SER A 211 24.14 37.16 -61.12
C SER A 211 23.73 38.60 -61.48
N LYS A 212 24.45 39.63 -61.03
CA LYS A 212 24.25 41.01 -61.54
C LYS A 212 25.21 41.29 -62.70
N PRO A 213 24.76 41.31 -63.97
CA PRO A 213 25.60 41.69 -65.09
C PRO A 213 25.89 43.20 -65.05
N ASN A 214 27.16 43.53 -65.27
CA ASN A 214 27.68 44.88 -65.50
C ASN A 214 26.87 45.62 -66.58
N LYS A 215 26.38 46.81 -66.24
CA LYS A 215 26.02 47.87 -67.19
C LYS A 215 26.52 49.19 -66.64
#